data_AF-A0A1K1Q1R7-F1
#
_entry.id   AF-A0A1K1Q1R7-F1
#
_cell.length_a   1.000
_cell.length_b   1.000
_cell.length_c   1.000
_cell.angle_alpha   90.00
_cell.angle_beta   90.00
_cell.angle_gamma   90.00
#
_symmetry.space_group_name_H-M   'P 1'
#
loop_
_entity.id
_entity.type
_entity.pdbx_description
1 polymer ?
#
loop_
_entity_poly.entity_id
_entity_poly.type
_entity_poly.pdbx_seq_one_letter_code
_entity_poly.pdbx_strand_id
1 'polypeptide(L)'
;MMLSKNHKMVSGRLIKTDKSFADLKLSQKEKISDWLFEEYYSLFKSNGYKYSKDFDDEILSNVYAKIELAEIWLPYGELVKYYYSEKRHYEKRANKLSEL
;
A
#
# COMPACT_ATOMS: atom_id res chain seq x y z
N MET A 1 -22.77 -21.09 16.40
CA MET A 1 -22.11 -20.26 15.37
C MET A 1 -21.02 -19.46 16.06
N MET A 2 -19.77 -19.89 15.98
CA MET A 2 -18.68 -19.26 16.74
C MET A 2 -18.19 -18.01 15.99
N LEU A 3 -18.38 -16.82 16.57
CA LEU A 3 -17.66 -15.62 16.17
C LEU A 3 -16.19 -15.81 16.57
N SER A 4 -15.37 -16.25 15.63
CA SER A 4 -13.91 -16.26 15.76
C SER A 4 -13.44 -14.82 15.95
N LYS A 5 -13.13 -14.48 17.20
CA LYS A 5 -12.48 -13.23 17.59
C LYS A 5 -11.01 -13.29 17.16
N ASN A 6 -10.68 -12.90 15.93
CA ASN A 6 -9.28 -12.82 15.52
C ASN A 6 -8.64 -11.63 16.24
N HIS A 7 -8.00 -11.90 17.38
CA HIS A 7 -7.10 -10.96 18.03
C HIS A 7 -5.71 -11.61 18.00
N LYS A 8 -4.74 -10.95 17.36
CA LYS A 8 -3.32 -11.31 17.46
C LYS A 8 -2.58 -10.18 18.17
N MET A 9 -1.71 -10.54 19.11
CA MET A 9 -0.79 -9.59 19.71
C MET A 9 0.39 -9.38 18.76
N VAL A 10 0.55 -8.15 18.26
CA VAL A 10 1.75 -7.72 17.53
C VAL A 10 2.32 -6.52 18.28
N SER A 11 3.59 -6.60 18.68
CA SER A 11 4.31 -5.58 19.45
C SER A 11 3.56 -5.04 20.69
N GLY A 12 2.98 -5.92 21.51
CA GLY A 12 2.41 -5.57 22.82
C GLY A 12 1.05 -4.84 22.78
N ARG A 13 0.43 -4.63 21.62
CA ARG A 13 -0.97 -4.19 21.50
C ARG A 13 -1.87 -5.34 21.10
N LEU A 14 -3.09 -5.35 21.65
CA LEU A 14 -4.13 -6.33 21.34
C LEU A 14 -4.89 -5.84 20.11
N ILE A 15 -4.67 -6.48 18.96
CA ILE A 15 -5.11 -5.95 17.68
C ILE A 15 -6.14 -6.88 17.07
N LYS A 16 -7.28 -6.31 16.65
CA LYS A 16 -8.21 -6.99 15.74
C LYS A 16 -7.48 -7.34 14.44
N THR A 17 -7.26 -8.63 14.22
CA THR A 17 -6.59 -9.15 13.04
C THR A 17 -7.44 -9.03 11.77
N ASP A 18 -8.73 -8.69 11.91
CA ASP A 18 -9.70 -8.59 10.81
C ASP A 18 -9.80 -7.19 10.19
N LYS A 19 -8.91 -6.23 10.52
CA LYS A 19 -8.99 -4.90 9.92
C LYS A 19 -8.50 -4.96 8.47
N SER A 20 -9.43 -4.93 7.52
CA SER A 20 -9.14 -4.93 6.09
C SER A 20 -8.85 -3.50 5.59
N PHE A 21 -8.18 -3.39 4.44
CA PHE A 21 -8.07 -2.13 3.73
C PHE A 21 -9.45 -1.48 3.50
N ALA A 22 -10.49 -2.30 3.30
CA ALA A 22 -11.87 -1.84 3.13
C ALA A 22 -12.42 -1.09 4.36
N ASP A 23 -11.93 -1.38 5.57
CA ASP A 23 -12.37 -0.75 6.82
C ASP A 23 -11.66 0.59 7.11
N LEU A 24 -10.66 0.97 6.31
CA LEU A 24 -10.01 2.26 6.42
C LEU A 24 -10.95 3.40 6.03
N LYS A 25 -10.78 4.55 6.71
CA LYS A 25 -11.48 5.79 6.32
C LYS A 25 -11.08 6.18 4.90
N LEU A 26 -11.98 6.81 4.16
CA LEU A 26 -11.71 7.24 2.78
C LEU A 26 -10.42 8.07 2.68
N SER A 27 -10.24 9.04 3.59
CA SER A 27 -9.03 9.86 3.65
C SER A 27 -7.74 9.07 3.90
N GLN A 28 -7.81 7.95 4.63
CA GLN A 28 -6.65 7.07 4.83
C GLN A 28 -6.35 6.26 3.58
N LYS A 29 -7.39 5.78 2.88
CA LYS A 29 -7.24 5.05 1.61
C LYS A 29 -6.63 5.92 0.53
N GLU A 30 -7.13 7.15 0.39
CA GLU A 30 -6.59 8.14 -0.54
C GLU A 30 -5.13 8.43 -0.24
N LYS A 31 -4.79 8.70 1.03
CA LYS A 31 -3.41 8.95 1.45
C LYS A 31 -2.46 7.79 1.15
N ILE A 32 -2.90 6.55 1.36
CA ILE A 32 -2.09 5.36 1.03
C ILE A 32 -1.94 5.21 -0.48
N SER A 33 -3.00 5.43 -1.25
CA SER A 33 -2.95 5.37 -2.71
C SER A 33 -2.02 6.43 -3.30
N ASP A 34 -2.04 7.65 -2.74
CA ASP A 34 -1.14 8.72 -3.13
C ASP A 34 0.32 8.35 -2.84
N TRP A 35 0.62 7.82 -1.64
CA TRP A 35 1.97 7.36 -1.31
C TRP A 35 2.46 6.23 -2.23
N LEU A 36 1.59 5.26 -2.56
CA LEU A 36 1.94 4.18 -3.49
C LEU A 36 2.27 4.73 -4.87
N PHE A 37 1.47 5.67 -5.37
CA PHE A 37 1.71 6.28 -6.68
C PHE A 37 2.95 7.17 -6.70
N GLU A 38 3.21 7.95 -5.65
CA GLU A 38 4.41 8.78 -5.52
C GLU A 38 5.69 7.94 -5.57
N GLU A 39 5.78 6.89 -4.74
CA GLU A 39 6.94 5.99 -4.73
C GLU A 39 7.09 5.26 -6.07
N TYR A 40 5.97 4.75 -6.62
CA TYR A 40 5.97 4.09 -7.94
C TYR A 40 6.50 5.02 -9.03
N TYR A 41 5.96 6.24 -9.12
CA TYR A 41 6.35 7.19 -10.16
C TYR A 41 7.79 7.68 -9.98
N SER A 42 8.24 7.88 -8.75
CA SER A 42 9.62 8.26 -8.44
C SER A 42 10.62 7.21 -8.93
N LEU A 43 10.41 5.93 -8.58
CA LEU A 43 11.25 4.83 -9.04
C LEU A 43 11.15 4.62 -10.55
N PHE A 44 9.93 4.69 -11.10
CA PHE A 44 9.70 4.57 -12.54
C PHE A 44 10.45 5.64 -13.32
N LYS A 45 10.41 6.90 -12.87
CA LYS A 45 11.14 8.02 -13.47
C LYS A 45 12.66 7.88 -13.30
N SER A 46 13.11 7.50 -12.10
CA SER A 46 14.54 7.31 -11.81
C SER A 46 15.16 6.22 -12.68
N ASN A 47 14.39 5.17 -13.01
CA ASN A 47 14.83 4.07 -13.87
C ASN A 47 14.56 4.29 -15.36
N GLY A 48 14.39 5.55 -15.78
CA GLY A 48 14.19 5.89 -17.19
C GLY A 48 12.88 5.36 -17.78
N TYR A 49 11.80 5.42 -17.01
CA TYR A 49 10.45 4.97 -17.39
C TYR A 49 10.37 3.48 -17.75
N LYS A 50 11.21 2.67 -17.09
CA LYS A 50 11.17 1.21 -17.17
C LYS A 50 10.80 0.63 -15.83
N TYR A 51 9.77 -0.21 -15.83
CA TYR A 51 9.36 -0.94 -14.64
C TYR A 51 10.36 -2.08 -14.33
N SER A 52 10.80 -2.19 -13.07
CA SER A 52 11.52 -3.36 -12.55
C SER A 52 10.69 -4.05 -11.46
N LYS A 53 10.82 -5.37 -11.36
CA LYS A 53 10.11 -6.16 -10.34
C LYS A 53 10.54 -5.79 -8.92
N ASP A 54 11.80 -5.39 -8.74
CA ASP A 54 12.34 -4.97 -7.45
C ASP A 54 11.65 -3.72 -6.88
N PHE A 55 10.99 -2.93 -7.73
CA PHE A 55 10.26 -1.74 -7.28
C PHE A 55 9.04 -2.10 -6.43
N ASP A 56 8.39 -3.24 -6.69
CA ASP A 56 7.20 -3.61 -5.91
C ASP A 56 7.55 -3.75 -4.42
N ASP A 57 8.63 -4.46 -4.10
CA ASP A 57 9.08 -4.68 -2.72
C ASP A 57 9.54 -3.37 -2.06
N GLU A 58 10.26 -2.52 -2.80
CA GLU A 58 10.73 -1.23 -2.30
C GLU A 58 9.57 -0.26 -2.02
N ILE A 59 8.63 -0.14 -2.96
CA ILE A 59 7.41 0.69 -2.81
C ILE A 59 6.61 0.22 -1.61
N LEU A 60 6.34 -1.09 -1.52
CA LEU A 60 5.54 -1.65 -0.42
C LEU A 60 6.22 -1.43 0.93
N SER A 61 7.54 -1.62 1.03
CA SER A 61 8.30 -1.38 2.25
C SER A 61 8.28 0.11 2.65
N ASN A 62 8.54 1.02 1.72
CA ASN A 62 8.54 2.47 1.98
C ASN A 62 7.15 2.97 2.40
N VAL A 63 6.10 2.55 1.71
CA VAL A 63 4.72 2.95 2.04
C VAL A 63 4.27 2.35 3.36
N TYR A 64 4.66 1.11 3.66
CA TYR A 64 4.33 0.50 4.95
C TYR A 64 4.98 1.27 6.12
N ALA A 65 6.23 1.71 5.97
CA ALA A 65 6.86 2.60 6.96
C ALA A 65 6.09 3.92 7.14
N LYS A 66 5.61 4.55 6.05
CA LYS A 66 4.76 5.76 6.13
C LYS A 66 3.42 5.50 6.83
N ILE A 67 2.83 4.33 6.64
CA ILE A 67 1.59 3.89 7.30
C ILE A 67 1.81 3.72 8.81
N GLU A 68 2.91 3.07 9.21
CA GLU A 68 3.28 2.93 10.63
C GLU A 68 3.56 4.28 11.29
N LEU A 69 4.30 5.17 10.61
CA LEU A 69 4.56 6.53 11.08
C LEU A 69 3.29 7.39 11.22
N ALA A 70 2.30 7.16 10.35
CA ALA A 70 1.01 7.83 10.42
C ALA A 70 0.03 7.19 11.42
N GLU A 71 0.48 6.20 12.19
CA GLU A 71 -0.30 5.42 13.15
C GLU A 71 -1.56 4.78 12.52
N ILE A 72 -1.51 4.51 11.21
CA ILE A 72 -2.59 3.85 10.50
C ILE A 72 -2.42 2.36 10.67
N TRP A 73 -3.29 1.74 11.48
CA TRP A 73 -3.29 0.29 11.58
C TRP A 73 -3.80 -0.36 10.29
N LEU A 74 -2.90 -0.98 9.52
CA LEU A 74 -3.19 -1.80 8.34
C LEU A 74 -2.18 -2.97 8.28
N PRO A 75 -2.62 -4.24 8.19
CA PRO A 75 -1.70 -5.35 8.04
C PRO A 75 -1.01 -5.34 6.66
N TYR A 76 0.28 -5.64 6.61
CA TYR A 76 1.09 -5.62 5.38
C TYR A 76 0.45 -6.42 4.24
N GLY A 77 -0.08 -7.62 4.51
CA GLY A 77 -0.72 -8.44 3.49
C GLY A 77 -1.94 -7.78 2.80
N GLU A 78 -2.65 -6.90 3.49
CA GLU A 78 -3.76 -6.13 2.88
C GLU A 78 -3.22 -5.00 1.99
N LEU A 79 -2.11 -4.36 2.38
CA LEU A 79 -1.42 -3.38 1.53
C LEU A 79 -0.95 -4.03 0.22
N VAL A 80 -0.33 -5.20 0.30
CA VAL A 80 0.15 -5.94 -0.88
C VAL A 80 -1.01 -6.27 -1.84
N LYS A 81 -2.12 -6.79 -1.31
CA LYS A 81 -3.32 -7.09 -2.13
C LYS A 81 -3.88 -5.84 -2.82
N TYR A 82 -3.96 -4.73 -2.08
CA TYR A 82 -4.46 -3.47 -2.61
C TYR A 82 -3.53 -2.95 -3.73
N TYR A 83 -2.22 -2.93 -3.48
CA TYR A 83 -1.22 -2.51 -4.46
C TYR A 83 -1.31 -3.29 -5.77
N TYR A 84 -1.35 -4.63 -5.73
CA TYR A 84 -1.46 -5.42 -6.96
C TYR A 84 -2.78 -5.21 -7.71
N SER A 85 -3.85 -4.86 -6.99
CA SER A 85 -5.14 -4.53 -7.60
C SER A 85 -5.11 -3.16 -8.31
N GLU A 86 -4.41 -2.18 -7.71
CA GLU A 86 -4.24 -0.82 -8.26
C GLU A 86 -3.07 -0.68 -9.25
N LYS A 87 -2.12 -1.62 -9.27
CA LYS A 87 -0.91 -1.55 -10.10
C LYS A 87 -1.19 -1.22 -11.56
N ARG A 88 -2.22 -1.85 -12.13
CA ARG A 88 -2.65 -1.60 -13.52
C ARG A 88 -3.09 -0.15 -13.75
N HIS A 89 -3.64 0.50 -12.73
CA HIS A 89 -4.02 1.92 -12.79
C HIS A 89 -2.79 2.82 -12.69
N TYR A 90 -1.81 2.49 -11.84
CA TYR A 90 -0.53 3.20 -11.74
C TYR A 90 0.27 3.13 -13.05
N GLU A 91 0.37 1.94 -13.66
CA GLU A 91 1.03 1.75 -14.96
C GLU A 91 0.41 2.65 -16.05
N LYS A 92 -0.93 2.70 -16.13
CA LYS A 92 -1.64 3.58 -17.07
C LYS A 92 -1.38 5.06 -16.81
N ARG A 93 -1.43 5.51 -15.55
CA ARG A 93 -1.16 6.90 -15.19
C ARG A 93 0.28 7.28 -15.49
N ALA A 94 1.24 6.40 -15.18
CA ALA A 94 2.65 6.64 -15.40
C ALA A 94 3.03 6.69 -16.88
N ASN A 95 2.50 5.79 -17.72
CA ASN A 95 2.68 5.85 -19.18
C ASN A 95 2.14 7.16 -19.74
N LYS A 96 0.91 7.56 -19.35
CA LYS A 96 0.32 8.84 -19.78
C LYS A 96 1.17 10.05 -19.38
N LEU A 97 1.81 10.02 -18.21
CA LEU A 97 2.72 11.08 -17.74
C LEU A 97 4.10 11.04 -18.41
N SER A 98 4.51 9.90 -18.98
CA SER A 98 5.77 9.78 -19.74
C SER A 98 5.64 10.25 -21.19
N GLU A 99 4.42 10.30 -21.71
CA GLU A 99 4.10 10.76 -23.08
C GLU A 99 3.89 12.28 -23.18
N LEU A 100 3.97 13.01 -22.07
CA LEU A 100 3.87 14.48 -21.96
C LEU A 100 5.25 15.11 -21.80
#